data_AF-A0A7Z0QH13-F1
#
_entry.id   AF-A0A7Z0QH13-F1
#
_cell.length_a   1.000
_cell.length_b   1.000
_cell.length_c   1.000
_cell.angle_alpha   90.00
_cell.angle_beta   90.00
_cell.angle_gamma   90.00
#
_symmetry.space_group_name_H-M   'P 1'
#
loop_
_entity.id
_entity.type
_entity.pdbx_description
1 polymer ?
#
loop_
_entity_poly.entity_id
_entity_poly.type
_entity_poly.pdbx_seq_one_letter_code
_entity_poly.pdbx_strand_id
1 'polypeptide(L)'
;MTLAILCSGQGGQHRDMFALTGDAPEATHLFAHAATLLGGWDPRDFVRSESDEALHRNRSGQILCTLQALAAAAGLRDIIPHGAIIAGYSVGEVAAWGVGDLFEPVLTLDLAVRRAEAMDAATCAGDGLIFVRGLSHDDMTRLCERHGAAIAIVNPGDAFVIGGGREALNGIAGEARAMRATRIVDLPVRVASHTGRLAEASVVFREVLRSAPVAFPSAAGARILSGIDGGSVVSAEAGHDKLAAQISQTVQWGNCLQSCLEAGATAFLEFGPGHALSRMVASIEPGLPVRSLDDFRSLQGVRNWLARHLSD
;
A
#
# COMPACT_ATOMS: atom_id res chain seq x y z
N MET A 1 -8.51 -2.05 -23.79
CA MET A 1 -7.37 -2.40 -22.90
C MET A 1 -7.74 -2.16 -21.44
N THR A 2 -7.18 -2.89 -20.47
CA THR A 2 -7.55 -2.76 -19.04
C THR A 2 -6.38 -2.22 -18.22
N LEU A 3 -6.62 -1.12 -17.51
CA LEU A 3 -5.65 -0.54 -16.59
C LEU A 3 -5.76 -1.18 -15.20
N ALA A 4 -4.61 -1.54 -14.63
CA ALA A 4 -4.46 -1.78 -13.20
C ALA A 4 -3.79 -0.58 -12.53
N ILE A 5 -4.38 -0.08 -11.45
CA ILE A 5 -3.83 0.96 -10.59
C ILE A 5 -3.32 0.30 -9.31
N LEU A 6 -2.06 0.58 -8.96
CA LEU A 6 -1.44 0.08 -7.75
C LEU A 6 -1.21 1.23 -6.76
N CYS A 7 -1.83 1.15 -5.59
CA CYS A 7 -1.64 2.12 -4.51
C CYS A 7 -0.52 1.66 -3.58
N SER A 8 0.56 2.45 -3.46
CA SER A 8 1.73 2.04 -2.67
C SER A 8 1.50 2.20 -1.18
N GLY A 9 2.17 1.36 -0.40
CA GLY A 9 2.19 1.42 1.05
C GLY A 9 3.38 2.22 1.60
N GLN A 10 3.64 2.04 2.90
CA GLN A 10 4.76 2.66 3.58
C GLN A 10 6.11 2.09 3.14
N GLY A 11 7.18 2.90 3.26
CA GLY A 11 8.57 2.56 2.94
C GLY A 11 9.13 3.25 1.70
N GLY A 12 8.26 3.82 0.86
CA GLY A 12 8.63 4.54 -0.35
C GLY A 12 8.55 6.06 -0.23
N GLN A 13 8.13 6.62 0.92
CA GLN A 13 7.96 8.06 1.09
C GLN A 13 9.30 8.80 0.88
N HIS A 14 9.26 9.93 0.16
CA HIS A 14 10.44 10.75 -0.12
C HIS A 14 10.04 12.22 -0.29
N ARG A 15 11.06 13.10 -0.31
CA ARG A 15 10.91 14.56 -0.31
C ARG A 15 10.14 15.14 -1.50
N ASP A 16 10.12 14.41 -2.60
CA ASP A 16 9.53 14.83 -3.87
C ASP A 16 8.22 14.10 -4.21
N MET A 17 7.67 13.31 -3.29
CA MET A 17 6.53 12.42 -3.60
C MET A 17 5.28 13.17 -4.08
N PHE A 18 5.14 14.45 -3.71
CA PHE A 18 4.05 15.32 -4.15
C PHE A 18 4.41 16.25 -5.31
N ALA A 19 5.55 16.07 -5.98
CA ALA A 19 5.98 16.97 -7.06
C ALA A 19 4.98 17.02 -8.24
N LEU A 20 4.25 15.93 -8.49
CA LEU A 20 3.24 15.86 -9.57
C LEU A 20 1.83 16.23 -9.13
N THR A 21 1.50 15.97 -7.86
CA THR A 21 0.13 15.98 -7.34
C THR A 21 -0.13 17.17 -6.42
N GLY A 22 0.92 17.76 -5.84
CA GLY A 22 0.84 18.79 -4.80
C GLY A 22 0.20 20.11 -5.25
N ASP A 23 0.29 20.44 -6.53
CA ASP A 23 -0.29 21.65 -7.10
C ASP A 23 -1.52 21.38 -7.97
N ALA A 24 -2.02 20.13 -7.99
CA ALA A 24 -3.22 19.77 -8.72
C ALA A 24 -4.45 20.44 -8.07
N PRO A 25 -5.19 21.31 -8.78
CA PRO A 25 -6.33 22.02 -8.21
C PRO A 25 -7.38 21.08 -7.61
N GLU A 26 -7.62 19.94 -8.28
CA GLU A 26 -8.56 18.90 -7.88
C GLU A 26 -8.22 18.27 -6.53
N ALA A 27 -6.94 18.28 -6.13
CA ALA A 27 -6.46 17.70 -4.87
C ALA A 27 -6.31 18.72 -3.73
N THR A 28 -6.51 20.02 -3.97
CA THR A 28 -6.27 21.10 -2.98
C THR A 28 -6.97 20.83 -1.64
N HIS A 29 -8.24 20.41 -1.68
CA HIS A 29 -9.01 20.11 -0.49
C HIS A 29 -8.47 18.89 0.29
N LEU A 30 -7.87 17.91 -0.40
CA LEU A 30 -7.25 16.75 0.22
C LEU A 30 -5.96 17.13 0.96
N PHE A 31 -5.14 17.99 0.36
CA PHE A 31 -3.96 18.52 1.03
C PHE A 31 -4.33 19.37 2.25
N ALA A 32 -5.36 20.20 2.14
CA ALA A 32 -5.87 20.98 3.27
C ALA A 32 -6.37 20.07 4.41
N HIS A 33 -7.14 19.02 4.09
CA HIS A 33 -7.60 18.06 5.10
C HIS A 33 -6.44 17.29 5.73
N ALA A 34 -5.53 16.74 4.92
CA ALA A 34 -4.36 16.03 5.40
C ALA A 34 -3.46 16.90 6.28
N ALA A 35 -3.38 18.21 6.02
CA ALA A 35 -2.67 19.13 6.90
C ALA A 35 -3.25 19.15 8.31
N THR A 36 -4.59 19.10 8.45
CA THR A 36 -5.23 19.00 9.77
C THR A 36 -4.85 17.69 10.49
N LEU A 37 -4.76 16.58 9.75
CA LEU A 37 -4.40 15.26 10.27
C LEU A 37 -2.92 15.16 10.68
N LEU A 38 -2.07 16.00 10.09
CA LEU A 38 -0.64 16.18 10.39
C LEU A 38 -0.38 17.33 11.38
N GLY A 39 -1.38 17.79 12.13
CA GLY A 39 -1.20 18.81 13.17
C GLY A 39 -0.98 20.22 12.63
N GLY A 40 -1.56 20.54 11.47
CA GLY A 40 -1.48 21.84 10.81
C GLY A 40 -0.33 21.99 9.82
N TRP A 41 0.48 20.94 9.63
CA TRP A 41 1.59 20.94 8.68
C TRP A 41 1.11 20.63 7.27
N ASP A 42 1.46 21.47 6.30
CA ASP A 42 1.22 21.15 4.90
C ASP A 42 1.98 19.86 4.52
N PRO A 43 1.31 18.83 3.97
CA PRO A 43 1.97 17.57 3.59
C PRO A 43 3.17 17.77 2.65
N ARG A 44 3.13 18.79 1.78
CA ARG A 44 4.20 19.12 0.82
C ARG A 44 5.45 19.63 1.52
N ASP A 45 5.27 20.46 2.55
CA ASP A 45 6.37 20.99 3.34
C ASP A 45 6.87 19.97 4.37
N PHE A 46 5.96 19.16 4.92
CA PHE A 46 6.27 18.06 5.83
C PHE A 46 7.28 17.10 5.19
N VAL A 47 7.00 16.58 3.98
CA VAL A 47 7.91 15.62 3.33
C VAL A 47 9.26 16.23 2.96
N ARG A 48 9.33 17.55 2.76
CA ARG A 48 10.58 18.25 2.39
C ARG A 48 11.45 18.61 3.60
N SER A 49 10.83 18.86 4.75
CA SER A 49 11.50 19.48 5.90
C SER A 49 11.76 18.50 7.04
N GLU A 50 10.87 17.53 7.25
CA GLU A 50 10.98 16.57 8.34
C GLU A 50 12.07 15.52 8.09
N SER A 51 12.40 14.79 9.15
CA SER A 51 13.34 13.66 9.09
C SER A 51 12.70 12.45 8.43
N ASP A 52 13.52 11.62 7.78
CA ASP A 52 13.03 10.37 7.17
C ASP A 52 12.32 9.48 8.20
N GLU A 53 12.74 9.50 9.47
CA GLU A 53 12.04 8.80 10.55
C GLU A 53 10.60 9.32 10.74
N ALA A 54 10.39 10.64 10.75
CA ALA A 54 9.08 11.24 10.90
C ALA A 54 8.15 10.92 9.72
N LEU A 55 8.68 10.86 8.50
CA LEU A 55 7.93 10.45 7.30
C LEU A 55 7.41 9.00 7.41
N HIS A 56 8.17 8.12 8.06
CA HIS A 56 7.86 6.69 8.16
C HIS A 56 7.22 6.27 9.49
N ARG A 57 6.93 7.23 10.39
CA ARG A 57 6.06 6.97 11.55
C ARG A 57 4.71 6.47 11.06
N ASN A 58 4.15 5.47 11.72
CA ASN A 58 2.98 4.75 11.25
C ASN A 58 1.82 5.68 10.86
N ARG A 59 1.48 6.66 11.72
CA ARG A 59 0.47 7.68 11.41
C ARG A 59 0.80 8.50 10.17
N SER A 60 1.93 9.20 10.16
CA SER A 60 2.32 10.10 9.07
C SER A 60 2.49 9.33 7.76
N GLY A 61 3.16 8.18 7.80
CA GLY A 61 3.39 7.33 6.64
C GLY A 61 2.10 6.86 5.98
N GLN A 62 1.09 6.48 6.78
CA GLN A 62 -0.23 6.10 6.26
C GLN A 62 -0.99 7.27 5.65
N ILE A 63 -0.95 8.46 6.27
CA ILE A 63 -1.56 9.68 5.72
C ILE A 63 -0.91 10.03 4.37
N LEU A 64 0.42 10.07 4.33
CA LEU A 64 1.19 10.49 3.15
C LEU A 64 0.97 9.56 1.95
N CYS A 65 1.02 8.24 2.15
CA CYS A 65 0.77 7.27 1.07
C CYS A 65 -0.67 7.35 0.56
N THR A 66 -1.64 7.48 1.47
CA THR A 66 -3.06 7.57 1.10
C THR A 66 -3.34 8.87 0.34
N LEU A 67 -2.84 10.01 0.83
CA LEU A 67 -2.97 11.30 0.17
C LEU A 67 -2.39 11.27 -1.24
N GLN A 68 -1.20 10.69 -1.42
CA GLN A 68 -0.55 10.62 -2.72
C GLN A 68 -1.42 9.91 -3.75
N ALA A 69 -1.97 8.74 -3.39
CA ALA A 69 -2.83 7.97 -4.28
C ALA A 69 -4.16 8.69 -4.59
N LEU A 70 -4.78 9.32 -3.59
CA LEU A 70 -6.03 10.08 -3.78
C LEU A 70 -5.81 11.34 -4.64
N ALA A 71 -4.70 12.05 -4.43
CA ALA A 71 -4.37 13.24 -5.21
C ALA A 71 -4.07 12.89 -6.66
N ALA A 72 -3.38 11.77 -6.91
CA ALA A 72 -3.19 11.22 -8.24
C ALA A 72 -4.51 10.86 -8.93
N ALA A 73 -5.41 10.18 -8.21
CA ALA A 73 -6.73 9.84 -8.72
C ALA A 73 -7.55 11.09 -9.05
N ALA A 74 -7.53 12.11 -8.19
CA ALA A 74 -8.21 13.38 -8.43
C ALA A 74 -7.71 14.07 -9.70
N GLY A 75 -6.38 14.15 -9.88
CA GLY A 75 -5.77 14.80 -11.06
C GLY A 75 -5.84 14.01 -12.37
N LEU A 76 -6.24 12.73 -12.33
CA LEU A 76 -6.32 11.82 -13.49
C LEU A 76 -7.73 11.26 -13.71
N ARG A 77 -8.72 11.69 -12.92
CA ARG A 77 -10.07 11.08 -12.86
C ARG A 77 -10.75 10.94 -14.22
N ASP A 78 -10.60 11.93 -15.08
CA ASP A 78 -11.22 12.00 -16.41
C ASP A 78 -10.60 11.05 -17.44
N ILE A 79 -9.40 10.52 -17.19
CA ILE A 79 -8.71 9.60 -18.11
C ILE A 79 -8.56 8.17 -17.56
N ILE A 80 -8.91 7.94 -16.29
CA ILE A 80 -8.97 6.58 -15.74
C ILE A 80 -10.16 5.85 -16.40
N PRO A 81 -9.94 4.71 -17.07
CA PRO A 81 -11.02 4.00 -17.74
C PRO A 81 -12.00 3.39 -16.74
N HIS A 82 -13.28 3.35 -17.14
CA HIS A 82 -14.29 2.59 -16.41
C HIS A 82 -13.87 1.12 -16.30
N GLY A 83 -14.07 0.50 -15.14
CA GLY A 83 -13.70 -0.91 -14.94
C GLY A 83 -12.22 -1.18 -14.63
N ALA A 84 -11.46 -0.14 -14.23
CA ALA A 84 -10.08 -0.29 -13.78
C ALA A 84 -9.96 -1.32 -12.64
N ILE A 85 -8.89 -2.10 -12.66
CA ILE A 85 -8.51 -2.96 -11.54
C ILE A 85 -7.70 -2.10 -10.58
N ILE A 86 -7.99 -2.18 -9.28
CA ILE A 86 -7.28 -1.38 -8.28
C ILE A 86 -6.87 -2.29 -7.14
N ALA A 87 -5.59 -2.26 -6.80
CA ALA A 87 -5.02 -3.04 -5.71
C ALA A 87 -4.07 -2.17 -4.90
N GLY A 88 -3.93 -2.46 -3.61
CA GLY A 88 -3.16 -1.65 -2.71
C GLY A 88 -2.24 -2.45 -1.80
N TYR A 89 -1.04 -1.92 -1.57
CA TYR A 89 -0.04 -2.57 -0.71
C TYR A 89 -0.17 -2.08 0.73
N SER A 90 -0.61 -2.93 1.65
CA SER A 90 -0.86 -2.57 3.06
C SER A 90 -1.87 -1.41 3.17
N VAL A 91 -1.48 -0.26 3.74
CA VAL A 91 -2.32 0.97 3.76
C VAL A 91 -2.76 1.40 2.36
N GLY A 92 -2.00 1.05 1.32
CA GLY A 92 -2.42 1.27 -0.06
C GLY A 92 -3.78 0.64 -0.37
N GLU A 93 -4.22 -0.41 0.34
CA GLU A 93 -5.56 -0.98 0.16
C GLU A 93 -6.65 -0.05 0.67
N VAL A 94 -6.42 0.72 1.74
CA VAL A 94 -7.34 1.80 2.17
C VAL A 94 -7.43 2.86 1.07
N ALA A 95 -6.28 3.26 0.51
CA ALA A 95 -6.25 4.20 -0.60
C ALA A 95 -6.96 3.66 -1.85
N ALA A 96 -6.80 2.37 -2.18
CA ALA A 96 -7.45 1.72 -3.32
C ALA A 96 -8.98 1.82 -3.25
N TRP A 97 -9.57 1.73 -2.05
CA TRP A 97 -11.01 1.93 -1.86
C TRP A 97 -11.46 3.35 -2.16
N GLY A 98 -10.66 4.37 -1.79
CA GLY A 98 -10.95 5.76 -2.14
C GLY A 98 -10.70 6.06 -3.62
N VAL A 99 -9.62 5.53 -4.21
CA VAL A 99 -9.34 5.65 -5.65
C VAL A 99 -10.43 4.99 -6.50
N GLY A 100 -11.03 3.90 -6.00
CA GLY A 100 -12.14 3.19 -6.65
C GLY A 100 -13.52 3.75 -6.36
N ASP A 101 -13.63 4.94 -5.76
CA ASP A 101 -14.88 5.61 -5.40
C ASP A 101 -15.81 4.77 -4.49
N LEU A 102 -15.26 3.84 -3.69
CA LEU A 102 -16.02 3.13 -2.66
C LEU A 102 -16.10 3.95 -1.36
N PHE A 103 -15.01 4.62 -1.01
CA PHE A 103 -14.97 5.60 0.07
C PHE A 103 -14.81 7.00 -0.49
N GLU A 104 -15.42 7.97 0.19
CA GLU A 104 -15.17 9.38 -0.12
C GLU A 104 -13.69 9.72 0.23
N PRO A 105 -12.99 10.55 -0.57
CA PRO A 105 -11.57 10.83 -0.36
C PRO A 105 -11.16 11.37 1.02
N VAL A 106 -11.91 12.32 1.60
CA VAL A 106 -11.66 12.85 2.95
C VAL A 106 -11.85 11.74 4.00
N LEU A 107 -12.94 10.98 3.90
CA LEU A 107 -13.18 9.81 4.75
C LEU A 107 -12.04 8.78 4.63
N THR A 108 -11.50 8.57 3.43
CA THR A 108 -10.40 7.63 3.20
C THR A 108 -9.14 8.02 3.97
N LEU A 109 -8.82 9.31 4.04
CA LEU A 109 -7.72 9.83 4.87
C LEU A 109 -7.99 9.63 6.37
N ASP A 110 -9.23 9.87 6.81
CA ASP A 110 -9.63 9.64 8.20
C ASP A 110 -9.51 8.15 8.57
N LEU A 111 -9.94 7.25 7.68
CA LEU A 111 -9.80 5.81 7.88
C LEU A 111 -8.33 5.37 7.96
N ALA A 112 -7.44 5.96 7.15
CA ALA A 112 -6.00 5.69 7.26
C ALA A 112 -5.43 6.12 8.62
N VAL A 113 -5.90 7.25 9.17
CA VAL A 113 -5.55 7.69 10.52
C VAL A 113 -6.07 6.71 11.58
N ARG A 114 -7.35 6.32 11.51
CA ARG A 114 -7.96 5.38 12.45
C ARG A 114 -7.28 4.02 12.42
N ARG A 115 -6.87 3.56 11.23
CA ARG A 115 -6.06 2.35 11.04
C ARG A 115 -4.70 2.48 11.73
N ALA A 116 -3.99 3.59 11.53
CA ALA A 116 -2.70 3.81 12.18
C ALA A 116 -2.83 3.86 13.71
N GLU A 117 -3.82 4.56 14.25
CA GLU A 117 -4.08 4.63 15.69
C GLU A 117 -4.36 3.25 16.30
N ALA A 118 -5.19 2.44 15.66
CA ALA A 118 -5.48 1.08 16.11
C ALA A 118 -4.20 0.21 16.10
N MET A 119 -3.38 0.33 15.06
CA MET A 119 -2.10 -0.38 14.95
C MET A 119 -1.10 0.06 16.02
N ASP A 120 -0.95 1.37 16.25
CA ASP A 120 -0.04 1.91 17.26
C ASP A 120 -0.46 1.46 18.67
N ALA A 121 -1.76 1.44 18.96
CA ALA A 121 -2.29 0.97 20.24
C ALA A 121 -1.99 -0.51 20.52
N ALA A 122 -1.94 -1.36 19.49
CA ALA A 122 -1.63 -2.78 19.60
C ALA A 122 -0.13 -3.10 19.45
N THR A 123 0.71 -2.10 19.17
CA THR A 123 2.14 -2.30 18.92
C THR A 123 2.93 -2.39 20.22
N CYS A 124 3.82 -3.38 20.32
CA CYS A 124 4.74 -3.51 21.44
C CYS A 124 6.06 -2.79 21.18
N ALA A 125 6.71 -2.29 22.24
CA ALA A 125 8.04 -1.70 22.13
C ALA A 125 9.03 -2.69 21.49
N GLY A 126 9.72 -2.25 20.44
CA GLY A 126 10.68 -3.07 19.70
C GLY A 126 10.09 -3.89 18.55
N ASP A 127 8.77 -3.85 18.31
CA ASP A 127 8.20 -4.40 17.08
C ASP A 127 8.74 -3.68 15.83
N GLY A 128 8.77 -4.40 14.72
CA GLY A 128 9.18 -3.85 13.44
C GLY A 128 9.08 -4.85 12.31
N LEU A 129 9.70 -4.52 11.19
CA LEU A 129 9.71 -5.33 9.99
C LEU A 129 11.13 -5.42 9.39
N ILE A 130 11.48 -6.58 8.85
CA ILE A 130 12.64 -6.75 7.96
C ILE A 130 12.19 -7.31 6.62
N PHE A 131 12.88 -6.95 5.56
CA PHE A 131 12.76 -7.58 4.25
C PHE A 131 13.85 -8.64 4.10
N VAL A 132 13.49 -9.81 3.56
CA VAL A 132 14.40 -10.90 3.23
C VAL A 132 14.10 -11.39 1.81
N ARG A 133 15.13 -11.60 0.99
CA ARG A 133 15.01 -12.21 -0.35
C ARG A 133 15.96 -13.37 -0.54
N GLY A 134 15.54 -14.37 -1.31
CA GLY A 134 16.39 -15.45 -1.82
C GLY A 134 16.43 -16.69 -0.93
N LEU A 135 15.46 -16.83 -0.03
CA LEU A 135 15.21 -18.07 0.70
C LEU A 135 13.84 -18.60 0.30
N SER A 136 13.65 -19.92 0.36
CA SER A 136 12.35 -20.51 0.04
C SER A 136 11.28 -20.10 1.06
N HIS A 137 10.00 -20.17 0.68
CA HIS A 137 8.89 -19.95 1.61
C HIS A 137 9.00 -20.87 2.84
N ASP A 138 9.34 -22.14 2.64
CA ASP A 138 9.49 -23.11 3.72
C ASP A 138 10.64 -22.79 4.69
N ASP A 139 11.77 -22.30 4.16
CA ASP A 139 12.87 -21.81 5.00
C ASP A 139 12.44 -20.62 5.84
N MET A 140 11.74 -19.66 5.23
CA MET A 140 11.24 -18.49 5.95
C MET A 140 10.21 -18.84 7.00
N THR A 141 9.29 -19.76 6.72
CA THR A 141 8.33 -20.28 7.71
C THR A 141 9.05 -20.88 8.91
N ARG A 142 10.02 -21.77 8.68
CA ARG A 142 10.82 -22.39 9.76
C ARG A 142 11.58 -21.37 10.59
N LEU A 143 12.14 -20.33 9.96
CA LEU A 143 12.83 -19.25 10.67
C LEU A 143 11.85 -18.45 11.54
N CYS A 144 10.69 -18.08 11.00
CA CYS A 144 9.64 -17.37 11.73
C CYS A 144 9.16 -18.16 12.96
N GLU A 145 8.85 -19.44 12.79
CA GLU A 145 8.42 -20.34 13.88
C GLU A 145 9.46 -20.42 14.99
N ARG A 146 10.74 -20.60 14.63
CA ARG A 146 11.84 -20.72 15.59
C ARG A 146 12.04 -19.47 16.43
N HIS A 147 11.93 -18.29 15.81
CA HIS A 147 12.22 -17.00 16.46
C HIS A 147 10.98 -16.31 17.04
N GLY A 148 9.78 -16.84 16.84
CA GLY A 148 8.54 -16.20 17.30
C GLY A 148 8.19 -14.93 16.51
N ALA A 149 8.43 -14.95 15.21
CA ALA A 149 8.03 -13.93 14.24
C ALA A 149 7.04 -14.52 13.22
N ALA A 150 6.58 -13.70 12.26
CA ALA A 150 5.69 -14.17 11.21
C ALA A 150 6.05 -13.55 9.85
N ILE A 151 5.72 -14.27 8.78
CA ILE A 151 5.72 -13.69 7.43
C ILE A 151 4.57 -12.68 7.37
N ALA A 152 4.91 -11.42 7.24
CA ALA A 152 3.97 -10.30 7.13
C ALA A 152 3.49 -10.11 5.69
N ILE A 153 4.39 -10.23 4.70
CA ILE A 153 4.05 -10.04 3.29
C ILE A 153 4.82 -11.05 2.43
N VAL A 154 4.11 -11.74 1.55
CA VAL A 154 4.68 -12.58 0.49
C VAL A 154 4.71 -11.78 -0.80
N ASN A 155 5.91 -11.36 -1.21
CA ASN A 155 6.16 -10.67 -2.47
C ASN A 155 6.64 -11.66 -3.55
N PRO A 156 6.52 -11.30 -4.84
CA PRO A 156 7.11 -12.08 -5.93
C PRO A 156 8.62 -12.27 -5.79
N GLY A 157 9.12 -13.41 -6.28
CA GLY A 157 10.56 -13.69 -6.42
C GLY A 157 11.27 -13.95 -5.09
N ASP A 158 10.75 -14.90 -4.31
CA ASP A 158 11.29 -15.34 -3.01
C ASP A 158 11.61 -14.16 -2.09
N ALA A 159 10.69 -13.20 -2.03
CA ALA A 159 10.85 -11.96 -1.31
C ALA A 159 9.77 -11.85 -0.23
N PHE A 160 10.19 -11.67 1.02
CA PHE A 160 9.31 -11.70 2.17
C PHE A 160 9.54 -10.47 3.03
N VAL A 161 8.47 -9.94 3.61
CA VAL A 161 8.55 -9.04 4.76
C VAL A 161 8.21 -9.86 5.99
N ILE A 162 9.05 -9.78 7.01
CA ILE A 162 8.92 -10.51 8.25
C ILE A 162 8.65 -9.52 9.37
N GLY A 163 7.62 -9.79 10.18
CA GLY A 163 7.23 -8.96 11.30
C GLY A 163 7.39 -9.67 12.64
N GLY A 164 7.85 -8.93 13.64
CA GLY A 164 8.07 -9.45 14.99
C GLY A 164 8.80 -8.45 15.89
N GLY A 165 9.17 -8.90 17.09
CA GLY A 165 10.00 -8.12 18.00
C GLY A 165 11.46 -8.07 17.55
N ARG A 166 12.18 -7.02 17.95
CA ARG A 166 13.55 -6.73 17.52
C ARG A 166 14.53 -7.90 17.70
N GLU A 167 14.44 -8.62 18.81
CA GLU A 167 15.30 -9.79 19.08
C GLU A 167 15.06 -10.91 18.05
N ALA A 168 13.79 -11.27 17.82
CA ALA A 168 13.40 -12.27 16.82
C ALA A 168 13.85 -11.87 15.41
N LEU A 169 13.64 -10.61 15.03
CA LEU A 169 14.06 -10.09 13.71
C LEU A 169 15.58 -10.14 13.53
N ASN A 170 16.35 -9.80 14.58
CA ASN A 170 17.81 -9.87 14.54
C ASN A 170 18.28 -11.32 14.41
N GLY A 171 17.65 -12.27 15.11
CA GLY A 171 17.93 -13.70 15.00
C GLY A 171 17.67 -14.24 13.59
N ILE A 172 16.50 -13.95 13.03
CA ILE A 172 16.14 -14.32 11.65
C ILE A 172 17.13 -13.71 10.66
N ALA A 173 17.48 -12.42 10.80
CA ALA A 173 18.44 -11.78 9.91
C ALA A 173 19.84 -12.42 10.00
N GLY A 174 20.25 -12.90 11.18
CA GLY A 174 21.51 -13.63 11.35
C GLY A 174 21.51 -14.96 10.62
N GLU A 175 20.48 -15.78 10.84
CA GLU A 175 20.35 -17.08 10.19
C GLU A 175 20.13 -16.98 8.68
N ALA A 176 19.31 -16.03 8.23
CA ALA A 176 19.08 -15.81 6.80
C ALA A 176 20.39 -15.46 6.06
N ARG A 177 21.30 -14.70 6.69
CA ARG A 177 22.65 -14.45 6.13
C ARG A 177 23.46 -15.74 6.03
N ALA A 178 23.43 -16.58 7.07
CA ALA A 178 24.12 -17.87 7.07
C ALA A 178 23.58 -18.81 5.98
N MET A 179 22.28 -18.73 5.69
CA MET A 179 21.60 -19.45 4.61
C MET A 179 21.78 -18.80 3.22
N ARG A 180 22.59 -17.73 3.12
CA ARG A 180 22.89 -17.02 1.87
C ARG A 180 21.69 -16.33 1.22
N ALA A 181 20.77 -15.79 2.03
CA ALA A 181 19.77 -14.85 1.54
C ALA A 181 20.43 -13.74 0.72
N THR A 182 19.87 -13.43 -0.45
CA THR A 182 20.46 -12.48 -1.40
C THR A 182 20.35 -11.04 -0.94
N ARG A 183 19.33 -10.71 -0.15
CA ARG A 183 19.13 -9.36 0.38
C ARG A 183 18.39 -9.41 1.70
N ILE A 184 18.85 -8.61 2.67
CA ILE A 184 18.19 -8.40 3.95
C ILE A 184 18.22 -6.91 4.28
N VAL A 185 17.09 -6.33 4.65
CA VAL A 185 16.95 -4.88 4.93
C VAL A 185 16.07 -4.67 6.16
N ASP A 186 16.51 -3.83 7.10
CA ASP A 186 15.63 -3.31 8.16
C ASP A 186 14.72 -2.26 7.57
N LEU A 187 13.40 -2.45 7.67
CA LEU A 187 12.45 -1.48 7.13
C LEU A 187 12.24 -0.34 8.14
N PRO A 188 12.04 0.91 7.69
CA PRO A 188 11.82 2.06 8.57
C PRO A 188 10.41 2.07 9.19
N VAL A 189 9.82 0.91 9.44
CA VAL A 189 8.50 0.74 10.05
C VAL A 189 8.68 0.09 11.43
N ARG A 190 7.98 0.62 12.43
CA ARG A 190 8.13 0.24 13.85
C ARG A 190 6.90 -0.47 14.40
N VAL A 191 6.15 -1.11 13.51
CA VAL A 191 4.94 -1.88 13.77
C VAL A 191 5.09 -3.23 13.08
N ALA A 192 4.81 -4.32 13.78
CA ALA A 192 4.83 -5.68 13.19
C ALA A 192 3.54 -5.96 12.39
N SER A 193 3.27 -5.10 11.39
CA SER A 193 2.05 -5.18 10.58
C SER A 193 1.90 -6.49 9.84
N HIS A 194 0.65 -6.89 9.58
CA HIS A 194 0.29 -8.12 8.87
C HIS A 194 0.68 -9.39 9.63
N THR A 195 0.77 -9.30 10.96
CA THR A 195 1.03 -10.43 11.84
C THR A 195 -0.02 -10.50 12.95
N GLY A 196 -0.19 -11.68 13.55
CA GLY A 196 -1.13 -11.89 14.65
C GLY A 196 -0.91 -10.98 15.86
N ARG A 197 0.26 -10.31 15.98
CA ARG A 197 0.53 -9.30 17.01
C ARG A 197 -0.46 -8.13 16.98
N LEU A 198 -1.03 -7.82 15.81
CA LEU A 198 -1.99 -6.72 15.64
C LEU A 198 -3.45 -7.19 15.59
N ALA A 199 -3.77 -8.38 16.10
CA ALA A 199 -5.14 -8.90 16.06
C ALA A 199 -6.17 -7.94 16.70
N GLU A 200 -5.81 -7.28 17.80
CA GLU A 200 -6.65 -6.26 18.45
C GLU A 200 -6.91 -5.06 17.54
N ALA A 201 -5.90 -4.61 16.79
CA ALA A 201 -6.05 -3.52 15.84
C ALA A 201 -7.02 -3.87 14.69
N SER A 202 -7.01 -5.12 14.22
CA SER A 202 -8.00 -5.60 13.25
C SER A 202 -9.43 -5.52 13.78
N VAL A 203 -9.66 -5.90 15.05
CA VAL A 203 -10.99 -5.82 15.67
C VAL A 203 -11.46 -4.37 15.78
N VAL A 204 -10.61 -3.47 16.27
CA VAL A 204 -10.93 -2.05 16.39
C VAL A 204 -11.22 -1.42 15.04
N PHE A 205 -10.37 -1.67 14.03
CA PHE A 205 -10.55 -1.08 12.71
C PHE A 205 -11.77 -1.63 11.97
N ARG A 206 -12.13 -2.90 12.18
CA ARG A 206 -13.38 -3.47 11.65
C ARG A 206 -14.60 -2.70 12.12
N GLU A 207 -14.65 -2.31 13.40
CA GLU A 207 -15.78 -1.54 13.92
C GLU A 207 -15.84 -0.13 13.32
N VAL A 208 -14.68 0.51 13.13
CA VAL A 208 -14.61 1.78 12.40
C VAL A 208 -15.19 1.62 10.99
N LEU A 209 -14.77 0.59 10.24
CA LEU A 209 -15.24 0.33 8.88
C LEU A 209 -16.74 0.01 8.81
N ARG A 210 -17.31 -0.68 9.81
CA ARG A 210 -18.77 -0.95 9.86
C ARG A 210 -19.61 0.32 9.91
N SER A 211 -19.06 1.40 10.46
CA SER A 211 -19.73 2.71 10.52
C SER A 211 -19.42 3.62 9.34
N ALA A 212 -18.46 3.25 8.48
CA ALA A 212 -18.04 4.06 7.35
C ALA A 212 -19.07 3.98 6.21
N PRO A 213 -19.56 5.13 5.69
CA PRO A 213 -20.33 5.16 4.46
C PRO A 213 -19.54 4.55 3.30
N VAL A 214 -20.19 3.68 2.52
CA VAL A 214 -19.57 2.99 1.39
C VAL A 214 -20.51 3.01 0.18
N ALA A 215 -19.97 3.41 -0.96
CA ALA A 215 -20.69 3.39 -2.23
C ALA A 215 -20.40 2.07 -2.96
N PHE A 216 -21.28 1.08 -2.79
CA PHE A 216 -21.14 -0.24 -3.43
C PHE A 216 -22.36 -0.58 -4.31
N PRO A 217 -22.18 -1.00 -5.58
CA PRO A 217 -20.90 -1.11 -6.31
C PRO A 217 -20.30 0.26 -6.66
N SER A 218 -19.02 0.28 -7.03
CA SER A 218 -18.33 1.49 -7.51
C SER A 218 -19.04 2.07 -8.74
N ALA A 219 -19.30 3.39 -8.73
CA ALA A 219 -19.89 4.10 -9.86
C ALA A 219 -18.99 4.11 -11.11
N ALA A 220 -17.66 3.98 -10.92
CA ALA A 220 -16.68 3.86 -12.00
C ALA A 220 -16.47 2.40 -12.46
N GLY A 221 -17.24 1.45 -11.91
CA GLY A 221 -17.09 0.02 -12.16
C GLY A 221 -15.77 -0.57 -11.66
N ALA A 222 -15.07 0.13 -10.75
CA ALA A 222 -13.76 -0.28 -10.27
C ALA A 222 -13.80 -1.67 -9.61
N ARG A 223 -12.79 -2.49 -9.91
CA ARG A 223 -12.61 -3.83 -9.34
C ARG A 223 -11.49 -3.78 -8.31
N ILE A 224 -11.86 -3.80 -7.04
CA ILE A 224 -10.88 -3.80 -5.94
C ILE A 224 -10.44 -5.24 -5.64
N LEU A 225 -9.12 -5.48 -5.64
CA LEU A 225 -8.55 -6.75 -5.20
C LEU A 225 -8.00 -6.65 -3.79
N SER A 226 -8.27 -7.66 -2.98
CA SER A 226 -7.79 -7.71 -1.60
C SER A 226 -6.36 -8.24 -1.52
N GLY A 227 -5.54 -7.60 -0.68
CA GLY A 227 -4.14 -7.97 -0.51
C GLY A 227 -3.92 -9.30 0.20
N ILE A 228 -4.88 -9.82 0.97
CA ILE A 228 -4.69 -11.06 1.76
C ILE A 228 -4.97 -12.34 0.98
N ASP A 229 -5.78 -12.29 -0.08
CA ASP A 229 -6.15 -13.47 -0.88
C ASP A 229 -6.15 -13.25 -2.40
N GLY A 230 -5.90 -12.02 -2.87
CA GLY A 230 -5.96 -11.67 -4.29
C GLY A 230 -7.38 -11.72 -4.87
N GLY A 231 -8.41 -11.94 -4.05
CA GLY A 231 -9.79 -12.03 -4.49
C GLY A 231 -10.43 -10.66 -4.67
N SER A 232 -11.35 -10.57 -5.63
CA SER A 232 -12.17 -9.36 -5.81
C SER A 232 -13.06 -9.10 -4.60
N VAL A 233 -13.22 -7.83 -4.25
CA VAL A 233 -14.24 -7.39 -3.28
C VAL A 233 -15.60 -7.45 -3.97
N VAL A 234 -16.48 -8.34 -3.50
CA VAL A 234 -17.80 -8.59 -4.11
C VAL A 234 -18.99 -8.02 -3.30
N SER A 235 -18.73 -7.53 -2.09
CA SER A 235 -19.69 -6.81 -1.27
C SER A 235 -18.97 -5.87 -0.30
N ALA A 236 -19.67 -4.83 0.17
CA ALA A 236 -19.14 -3.91 1.17
C ALA A 236 -18.73 -4.64 2.47
N GLU A 237 -19.57 -5.53 2.98
CA GLU A 237 -19.31 -6.28 4.21
C GLU A 237 -18.06 -7.16 4.07
N ALA A 238 -18.02 -8.03 3.05
CA ALA A 238 -16.85 -8.88 2.83
C ALA A 238 -15.57 -8.07 2.57
N GLY A 239 -15.69 -6.91 1.93
CA GLY A 239 -14.58 -6.01 1.71
C GLY A 239 -14.06 -5.36 3.00
N HIS A 240 -14.95 -4.84 3.86
CA HIS A 240 -14.57 -4.29 5.17
C HIS A 240 -13.90 -5.35 6.04
N ASP A 241 -14.42 -6.57 6.00
CA ASP A 241 -13.88 -7.71 6.73
C ASP A 241 -12.43 -8.00 6.32
N LYS A 242 -12.19 -8.09 5.02
CA LYS A 242 -10.84 -8.31 4.46
C LYS A 242 -9.91 -7.13 4.76
N LEU A 243 -10.37 -5.90 4.56
CA LEU A 243 -9.58 -4.69 4.79
C LEU A 243 -9.15 -4.55 6.26
N ALA A 244 -10.01 -4.93 7.20
CA ALA A 244 -9.66 -5.00 8.62
C ALA A 244 -8.71 -6.16 8.94
N ALA A 245 -9.00 -7.36 8.42
CA ALA A 245 -8.18 -8.55 8.64
C ALA A 245 -6.74 -8.36 8.11
N GLN A 246 -6.57 -7.60 7.02
CA GLN A 246 -5.27 -7.28 6.44
C GLN A 246 -4.28 -6.70 7.46
N ILE A 247 -4.71 -5.99 8.51
CA ILE A 247 -3.81 -5.46 9.55
C ILE A 247 -3.03 -6.56 10.28
N SER A 248 -3.64 -7.73 10.49
CA SER A 248 -3.08 -8.83 11.29
C SER A 248 -2.86 -10.14 10.52
N GLN A 249 -3.25 -10.18 9.25
CA GLN A 249 -3.04 -11.31 8.36
C GLN A 249 -1.98 -11.03 7.31
N THR A 250 -1.24 -12.08 6.95
CA THR A 250 -0.19 -12.02 5.92
C THR A 250 -0.77 -11.51 4.59
N VAL A 251 -0.15 -10.50 4.03
CA VAL A 251 -0.49 -9.98 2.69
C VAL A 251 0.13 -10.88 1.62
N GLN A 252 -0.70 -11.43 0.75
CA GLN A 252 -0.31 -12.26 -0.39
C GLN A 252 -0.12 -11.40 -1.64
N TRP A 253 0.83 -10.47 -1.58
CA TRP A 253 1.01 -9.47 -2.64
C TRP A 253 1.35 -10.08 -4.00
N GLY A 254 2.16 -11.15 -4.01
CA GLY A 254 2.44 -11.89 -5.24
C GLY A 254 1.17 -12.43 -5.91
N ASN A 255 0.27 -13.01 -5.13
CA ASN A 255 -1.02 -13.49 -5.62
C ASN A 255 -1.92 -12.33 -6.08
N CYS A 256 -1.91 -11.20 -5.36
CA CYS A 256 -2.68 -10.01 -5.76
C CYS A 256 -2.25 -9.47 -7.13
N LEU A 257 -0.93 -9.40 -7.40
CA LEU A 257 -0.42 -9.01 -8.72
C LEU A 257 -0.79 -10.03 -9.81
N GLN A 258 -0.72 -11.32 -9.49
CA GLN A 258 -1.14 -12.38 -10.40
C GLN A 258 -2.65 -12.26 -10.73
N SER A 259 -3.49 -12.01 -9.74
CA SER A 259 -4.92 -11.75 -9.93
C SER A 259 -5.20 -10.53 -10.80
N CYS A 260 -4.39 -9.46 -10.73
CA CYS A 260 -4.51 -8.33 -11.65
C CYS A 260 -4.32 -8.75 -13.11
N LEU A 261 -3.28 -9.57 -13.38
CA LEU A 261 -2.99 -10.09 -14.71
C LEU A 261 -4.12 -11.02 -15.20
N GLU A 262 -4.56 -11.95 -14.36
CA GLU A 262 -5.65 -12.88 -14.66
C GLU A 262 -7.00 -12.18 -14.87
N ALA A 263 -7.23 -11.06 -14.19
CA ALA A 263 -8.39 -10.20 -14.40
C ALA A 263 -8.30 -9.33 -15.68
N GLY A 264 -7.23 -9.50 -16.46
CA GLY A 264 -7.06 -8.93 -17.80
C GLY A 264 -6.27 -7.62 -17.84
N ALA A 265 -5.55 -7.23 -16.79
CA ALA A 265 -4.75 -6.01 -16.81
C ALA A 265 -3.67 -6.05 -17.92
N THR A 266 -3.70 -5.06 -18.81
CA THR A 266 -2.75 -4.92 -19.93
C THR A 266 -1.78 -3.76 -19.74
N ALA A 267 -1.99 -2.92 -18.73
CA ALA A 267 -1.09 -1.84 -18.33
C ALA A 267 -1.22 -1.59 -16.83
N PHE A 268 -0.13 -1.16 -16.18
CA PHE A 268 -0.07 -0.91 -14.75
C PHE A 268 0.45 0.50 -14.46
N LEU A 269 -0.23 1.21 -13.57
CA LEU A 269 0.20 2.52 -13.08
C LEU A 269 0.26 2.51 -11.55
N GLU A 270 1.45 2.63 -11.00
CA GLU A 270 1.67 2.80 -9.56
C GLU A 270 1.46 4.27 -9.19
N PHE A 271 0.49 4.53 -8.31
CA PHE A 271 0.19 5.88 -7.84
C PHE A 271 1.16 6.38 -6.76
N GLY A 272 2.12 5.54 -6.38
CA GLY A 272 3.21 5.89 -5.49
C GLY A 272 2.78 5.95 -4.02
N PRO A 273 3.72 6.36 -3.15
CA PRO A 273 5.06 6.84 -3.51
C PRO A 273 6.03 5.73 -3.94
N GLY A 274 7.06 6.10 -4.71
CA GLY A 274 8.15 5.21 -5.11
C GLY A 274 7.85 4.36 -6.34
N HIS A 275 8.72 3.36 -6.57
CA HIS A 275 8.67 2.47 -7.74
C HIS A 275 8.61 0.99 -7.36
N ALA A 276 8.22 0.68 -6.12
CA ALA A 276 8.35 -0.68 -5.61
C ALA A 276 7.39 -1.62 -6.33
N LEU A 277 6.13 -1.21 -6.50
CA LEU A 277 5.09 -2.07 -7.07
C LEU A 277 5.24 -2.20 -8.58
N SER A 278 5.55 -1.10 -9.27
CA SER A 278 5.85 -1.08 -10.71
C SER A 278 7.04 -1.98 -11.06
N ARG A 279 8.11 -1.97 -10.26
CA ARG A 279 9.26 -2.87 -10.44
C ARG A 279 8.91 -4.33 -10.18
N MET A 280 8.03 -4.62 -9.23
CA MET A 280 7.57 -5.99 -9.01
C MET A 280 6.78 -6.52 -10.21
N VAL A 281 5.86 -5.71 -10.76
CA VAL A 281 5.12 -6.07 -11.98
C VAL A 281 6.07 -6.29 -13.16
N ALA A 282 7.00 -5.36 -13.41
CA ALA A 282 7.98 -5.50 -14.49
C ALA A 282 8.85 -6.76 -14.38
N SER A 283 9.07 -7.25 -13.16
CA SER A 283 9.81 -8.48 -12.91
C SER A 283 8.97 -9.75 -13.12
N ILE A 284 7.65 -9.69 -12.91
CA ILE A 284 6.75 -10.82 -13.12
C ILE A 284 6.41 -10.96 -14.61
N GLU A 285 6.07 -9.85 -15.27
CA GLU A 285 5.65 -9.80 -16.66
C GLU A 285 6.54 -8.81 -17.46
N PRO A 286 7.74 -9.23 -17.91
CA PRO A 286 8.62 -8.39 -18.69
C PRO A 286 7.99 -7.95 -20.01
N GLY A 287 8.02 -6.65 -20.30
CA GLY A 287 7.47 -6.08 -21.53
C GLY A 287 6.06 -5.51 -21.39
N LEU A 288 5.38 -5.77 -20.27
CA LEU A 288 4.11 -5.13 -19.97
C LEU A 288 4.29 -3.61 -19.74
N PRO A 289 3.43 -2.75 -20.28
CA PRO A 289 3.44 -1.32 -19.98
C PRO A 289 3.20 -1.08 -18.47
N VAL A 290 4.27 -0.75 -17.75
CA VAL A 290 4.20 -0.44 -16.33
C VAL A 290 5.04 0.78 -15.99
N ARG A 291 4.46 1.70 -15.21
CA ARG A 291 5.14 2.91 -14.71
C ARG A 291 4.70 3.24 -13.30
N SER A 292 5.55 3.96 -12.57
CA SER A 292 5.15 4.73 -11.40
C SER A 292 4.94 6.19 -11.79
N LEU A 293 4.09 6.89 -11.05
CA LEU A 293 4.01 8.36 -11.12
C LEU A 293 5.37 9.01 -10.94
N ASP A 294 6.23 8.47 -10.08
CA ASP A 294 7.58 8.99 -9.84
C ASP A 294 8.50 8.91 -11.08
N ASP A 295 8.11 8.16 -12.12
CA ASP A 295 8.83 8.16 -13.39
C ASP A 295 8.49 9.35 -14.29
N PHE A 296 7.51 10.18 -13.92
CA PHE A 296 7.01 11.30 -14.73
C PHE A 296 7.43 12.66 -14.17
N ARG A 297 7.43 13.68 -15.03
CA ARG A 297 7.74 15.07 -14.67
C ARG A 297 6.52 15.98 -14.64
N SER A 298 5.37 15.51 -15.14
CA SER A 298 4.09 16.24 -15.09
C SER A 298 2.91 15.28 -15.21
N LEU A 299 1.74 15.66 -14.69
CA LEU A 299 0.49 14.92 -14.90
C LEU A 299 0.13 14.80 -16.39
N GLN A 300 0.47 15.80 -17.21
CA GLN A 300 0.30 15.71 -18.66
C GLN A 300 1.15 14.57 -19.27
N GLY A 301 2.35 14.32 -18.73
CA GLY A 301 3.16 13.18 -19.13
C GLY A 301 2.48 11.83 -18.83
N VAL A 302 1.81 11.74 -17.67
CA VAL A 302 1.02 10.56 -17.29
C VAL A 302 -0.16 10.38 -18.24
N ARG A 303 -0.91 11.44 -18.51
CA ARG A 303 -2.03 11.46 -19.47
C ARG A 303 -1.61 10.98 -20.86
N ASN A 304 -0.49 11.48 -21.37
CA ASN A 304 0.05 11.07 -22.66
C ASN A 304 0.51 9.60 -22.68
N TRP A 305 0.96 9.06 -21.55
CA TRP A 305 1.30 7.65 -21.43
C TRP A 305 0.04 6.77 -21.40
N LEU A 306 -0.96 7.13 -20.60
CA LEU A 306 -2.25 6.44 -20.54
C LEU A 306 -2.93 6.41 -21.92
N ALA A 307 -3.01 7.55 -22.60
CA ALA A 307 -3.58 7.63 -23.94
C ALA A 307 -2.91 6.66 -24.92
N ARG A 308 -1.58 6.52 -24.88
CA ARG A 308 -0.86 5.60 -25.79
C ARG A 308 -1.06 4.12 -25.50
N HIS A 309 -1.38 3.74 -24.26
CA HIS A 309 -1.46 2.34 -23.83
C HIS A 309 -2.89 1.90 -23.47
N LEU A 310 -3.86 2.81 -23.61
CA LEU A 310 -5.28 2.54 -23.39
C LEU A 310 -6.17 2.91 -24.59
N SER A 311 -5.59 3.49 -25.66
CA SER A 311 -6.26 3.59 -26.96
C SER A 311 -6.28 2.21 -27.63
N ASP A 312 -7.37 1.89 -28.32
CA ASP A 312 -7.63 0.60 -28.98
C ASP A 312 -6.48 0.06 -29.84
#